data_AF-A0A840PN70-F1
#
_entry.id   AF-A0A840PN70-F1
#
_cell.length_a   1.000
_cell.length_b   1.000
_cell.length_c   1.000
_cell.angle_alpha   90.00
_cell.angle_beta   90.00
_cell.angle_gamma   90.00
#
_symmetry.space_group_name_H-M   'P 1'
#
loop_
_entity.id
_entity.type
_entity.pdbx_description
1 polymer ?
#
loop_
_entity_poly.entity_id
_entity_poly.type
_entity_poly.pdbx_seq_one_letter_code
_entity_poly.pdbx_strand_id
1 'polypeptide(L)'
;MTSAHVPRDERRPRRAARPAVHDFSPEWGVADRPGGGEALIAFDDVVRWCEDLLADHDGPHSMVYVRQGFAVLGLDVFDHERCPVKPHDGLRQAHIDAARQLVAQIERFDLTLTALRTGELMRTVVEGPESLVFCGRVRPGEYLVAVRYLPAGLPDGDAATATDRELSLLMTDIRMEVFGQPDEHPGGDPGGELPPVDPGWELRISEGAPGWGRALAESALHPLDLHYLACYRDWRHVFDADRFDHPLAAARPGRLSPAARRERYAEAASRTRREMSLLAQTLWPVTSSGVRRIVLDVQEGALYAQMLPARGTFVFGVTTEQRAVRRAERRLTEAAARVPAS
;
A
#
# COMPACT_ATOMS: atom_id res chain seq x y z
N MET A 1 -9.15 -16.95 24.49
CA MET A 1 -9.09 -17.39 23.08
C MET A 1 -7.66 -17.21 22.63
N THR A 2 -6.88 -18.30 22.71
CA THR A 2 -5.46 -18.36 22.37
C THR A 2 -5.30 -18.36 20.85
N SER A 3 -4.66 -17.32 20.32
CA SER A 3 -4.27 -17.24 18.92
C SER A 3 -3.25 -18.34 18.62
N ALA A 4 -3.57 -19.23 17.69
CA ALA A 4 -2.69 -20.33 17.30
C ALA A 4 -1.59 -19.77 16.38
N HIS A 5 -0.40 -19.59 16.94
CA HIS A 5 0.82 -19.31 16.21
C HIS A 5 1.18 -20.57 15.40
N VAL A 6 1.06 -20.51 14.07
CA VAL A 6 1.43 -21.62 13.18
C VAL A 6 2.95 -21.56 12.98
N PRO A 7 3.72 -22.61 13.37
CA PRO A 7 5.16 -22.60 13.18
C PRO A 7 5.49 -22.64 11.69
N ARG A 8 6.26 -21.66 11.22
CA ARG A 8 6.95 -21.72 9.92
C ARG A 8 8.18 -22.62 10.09
N ASP A 9 8.06 -23.90 9.77
CA ASP A 9 9.25 -24.68 9.44
C ASP A 9 8.97 -25.76 8.39
N GLU A 10 10.03 -26.11 7.67
CA GLU A 10 10.16 -27.16 6.65
C GLU A 10 9.73 -26.81 5.21
N ARG A 11 10.58 -26.01 4.54
CA ARG A 11 11.12 -26.26 3.18
C ARG A 11 12.07 -25.12 2.77
N ARG A 12 13.38 -25.23 3.03
CA ARG A 12 14.41 -24.39 2.38
C ARG A 12 15.26 -25.24 1.43
N PRO A 13 15.16 -25.09 0.09
CA PRO A 13 16.17 -25.57 -0.83
C PRO A 13 17.13 -24.44 -1.29
N ARG A 14 18.40 -24.82 -1.43
CA ARG A 14 19.57 -24.12 -2.04
C ARG A 14 20.04 -22.82 -1.37
N ARG A 15 21.38 -22.68 -1.28
CA ARG A 15 22.07 -21.52 -0.69
C ARG A 15 21.57 -20.24 -1.34
N ALA A 16 20.74 -19.49 -0.63
CA ALA A 16 20.33 -18.15 -1.03
C ALA A 16 21.57 -17.24 -1.04
N ALA A 17 21.65 -16.35 -2.03
CA ALA A 17 22.70 -15.34 -2.08
C ALA A 17 22.60 -14.44 -0.84
N ARG A 18 23.75 -14.06 -0.27
CA ARG A 18 23.77 -13.07 0.79
C ARG A 18 23.50 -11.69 0.17
N PRO A 19 22.49 -10.95 0.65
CA PRO A 19 22.24 -9.58 0.20
C PRO A 19 23.44 -8.67 0.46
N ALA A 20 23.58 -7.60 -0.33
CA ALA A 20 24.54 -6.55 -0.02
C ALA A 20 23.96 -5.65 1.06
N VAL A 21 24.70 -5.48 2.16
CA VAL A 21 24.33 -4.60 3.26
C VAL A 21 25.09 -3.30 3.12
N HIS A 22 24.36 -2.19 3.07
CA HIS A 22 24.94 -0.86 2.99
C HIS A 22 24.52 -0.05 4.22
N ASP A 23 25.49 0.22 5.10
CA ASP A 23 25.34 1.17 6.20
C ASP A 23 25.62 2.59 5.66
N PHE A 24 24.61 3.44 5.73
CA PHE A 24 24.67 4.82 5.26
C PHE A 24 24.80 5.84 6.41
N SER A 25 25.31 5.43 7.57
CA SER A 25 25.72 6.35 8.63
C SER A 25 27.22 6.70 8.57
N PRO A 26 27.67 7.66 7.74
CA PRO A 26 29.05 8.12 7.79
C PRO A 26 29.33 9.09 8.95
N GLU A 27 28.33 9.62 9.65
CA GLU A 27 28.51 10.65 10.71
C GLU A 27 27.91 10.30 12.08
N TRP A 28 27.17 9.20 12.20
CA TRP A 28 26.77 8.66 13.49
C TRP A 28 27.84 7.68 13.97
N GLY A 29 28.95 8.24 14.48
CA GLY A 29 29.87 7.48 15.30
C GLY A 29 29.10 6.69 16.36
N VAL A 30 29.67 5.58 16.81
CA VAL A 30 29.18 4.64 17.83
C VAL A 30 28.57 5.29 19.10
N ALA A 31 28.71 6.61 19.28
CA ALA A 31 28.19 7.42 20.36
C ALA A 31 26.68 7.79 20.32
N ASP A 32 25.99 7.71 19.17
CA ASP A 32 24.54 8.01 19.07
C ASP A 32 23.70 6.86 18.47
N ARG A 33 24.27 5.64 18.50
CA ARG A 33 23.45 4.43 18.54
C ARG A 33 22.54 4.57 19.78
N PRO A 34 21.23 4.30 19.66
CA PRO A 34 20.31 4.46 20.79
C PRO A 34 20.91 3.83 22.04
N GLY A 35 21.09 4.65 23.07
CA GLY A 35 21.76 4.25 24.30
C GLY A 35 21.16 2.97 24.87
N GLY A 36 22.00 1.95 25.05
CA GLY A 36 21.64 0.65 25.63
C GLY A 36 21.73 -0.49 24.62
N GLY A 37 22.37 -1.60 25.02
CA GLY A 37 22.56 -2.79 24.17
C GLY A 37 21.26 -3.37 23.60
N GLU A 38 20.11 -3.14 24.24
CA GLU A 38 18.79 -3.60 23.77
C GLU A 38 18.35 -2.94 22.45
N ALA A 39 18.66 -1.65 22.26
CA ALA A 39 18.26 -0.95 21.04
C ALA A 39 19.14 -1.32 19.84
N LEU A 40 20.35 -1.84 20.09
CA LEU A 40 21.23 -2.41 19.06
C LEU A 40 20.71 -3.79 18.61
N ILE A 41 20.34 -4.64 19.57
CA ILE A 41 19.81 -6.00 19.32
C ILE A 41 18.52 -5.94 18.50
N ALA A 42 17.62 -5.00 18.84
CA ALA A 42 16.38 -4.81 18.10
C ALA A 42 16.60 -4.47 16.61
N PHE A 43 17.65 -3.70 16.28
CA PHE A 43 17.93 -3.32 14.90
C PHE A 43 18.56 -4.47 14.09
N ASP A 44 19.38 -5.31 14.72
CA ASP A 44 19.95 -6.51 14.07
C ASP A 44 18.85 -7.48 13.62
N ASP A 45 17.76 -7.60 14.39
CA ASP A 45 16.59 -8.40 13.99
C ASP A 45 15.85 -7.83 12.78
N VAL A 46 15.71 -6.50 12.69
CA VAL A 46 15.14 -5.83 11.50
C VAL A 46 15.99 -6.13 10.27
N VAL A 47 17.31 -5.99 10.38
CA VAL A 47 18.26 -6.29 9.30
C VAL A 47 18.10 -7.74 8.86
N ARG A 48 18.16 -8.69 9.80
CA ARG A 48 18.04 -10.12 9.53
C ARG A 48 16.75 -10.47 8.79
N TRP A 49 15.62 -9.92 9.20
CA TRP A 49 14.33 -10.19 8.57
C TRP A 49 14.21 -9.60 7.17
N CYS A 50 14.75 -8.40 6.97
CA CYS A 50 14.83 -7.80 5.65
C CYS A 50 15.78 -8.60 4.75
N GLU A 51 16.92 -9.08 5.26
CA GLU A 51 17.84 -9.96 4.53
C GLU A 51 17.17 -11.28 4.12
N ASP A 52 16.44 -11.92 5.04
CA ASP A 52 15.73 -13.18 4.78
C ASP A 52 14.70 -13.01 3.64
N LEU A 53 13.89 -11.93 3.65
CA LEU A 53 12.93 -11.66 2.57
C LEU A 53 13.63 -11.26 1.26
N LEU A 54 14.70 -10.47 1.35
CA LEU A 54 15.49 -10.05 0.19
C LEU A 54 16.29 -11.21 -0.42
N ALA A 55 16.56 -12.27 0.33
CA ALA A 55 17.20 -13.48 -0.18
C ALA A 55 16.24 -14.39 -0.95
N ASP A 56 14.92 -14.22 -0.79
CA ASP A 56 13.92 -14.93 -1.58
C ASP A 56 14.04 -14.56 -3.07
N HIS A 57 13.92 -15.55 -3.94
CA HIS A 57 13.92 -15.35 -5.39
C HIS A 57 12.81 -14.38 -5.80
N ASP A 58 11.65 -14.54 -5.17
CA ASP A 58 10.49 -13.70 -5.36
C ASP A 58 10.43 -12.55 -4.34
N GLY A 59 11.54 -12.23 -3.67
CA GLY A 59 11.62 -11.08 -2.78
C GLY A 59 11.67 -9.74 -3.52
N PRO A 60 11.68 -8.62 -2.77
CA PRO A 60 12.02 -7.31 -3.31
C PRO A 60 13.46 -7.32 -3.88
N HIS A 61 13.82 -6.24 -4.57
CA HIS A 61 15.17 -6.04 -5.13
C HIS A 61 15.99 -5.05 -4.31
N SER A 62 15.31 -4.13 -3.63
CA SER A 62 15.91 -3.22 -2.67
C SER A 62 14.97 -2.94 -1.51
N MET A 63 15.54 -2.63 -0.36
CA MET A 63 14.84 -2.20 0.84
C MET A 63 15.63 -1.07 1.50
N VAL A 64 14.94 -0.03 1.96
CA VAL A 64 15.52 1.12 2.66
C VAL A 64 14.71 1.36 3.93
N TYR A 65 15.38 1.34 5.08
CA TYR A 65 14.78 1.73 6.35
C TYR A 65 15.01 3.22 6.57
N VAL A 66 13.93 3.97 6.70
CA VAL A 66 13.95 5.42 6.89
C VAL A 66 13.47 5.75 8.30
N ARG A 67 14.29 6.50 9.05
CA ARG A 67 14.00 6.95 10.41
C ARG A 67 14.11 8.47 10.47
N GLN A 68 13.03 9.14 10.85
CA GLN A 68 12.96 10.60 10.98
C GLN A 68 13.44 11.33 9.70
N GLY A 69 13.09 10.78 8.53
CA GLY A 69 13.49 11.31 7.22
C GLY A 69 14.92 10.96 6.75
N PHE A 70 15.69 10.22 7.56
CA PHE A 70 17.04 9.76 7.22
C PHE A 70 17.03 8.27 6.87
N ALA A 71 17.70 7.89 5.78
CA ALA A 71 17.93 6.49 5.48
C ALA A 71 19.03 5.95 6.40
N VAL A 72 18.71 4.97 7.22
CA VAL A 72 19.65 4.39 8.21
C VAL A 72 20.14 3.00 7.82
N LEU A 73 19.45 2.35 6.86
CA LEU A 73 19.81 1.06 6.30
C LEU A 73 19.38 1.03 4.83
N GLY A 74 20.22 0.49 3.96
CA GLY A 74 19.79 0.01 2.64
C GLY A 74 20.35 -1.37 2.36
N LEU A 75 19.48 -2.21 1.78
CA LEU A 75 19.77 -3.59 1.39
C LEU A 75 19.36 -3.75 -0.08
N ASP A 76 20.18 -4.44 -0.87
CA ASP A 76 19.84 -4.73 -2.26
C ASP A 76 20.45 -6.02 -2.79
N VAL A 77 19.98 -6.40 -3.98
CA VAL A 77 20.52 -7.48 -4.80
C VAL A 77 20.87 -7.01 -6.21
N PHE A 78 21.24 -5.75 -6.39
CA PHE A 78 21.46 -5.19 -7.73
C PHE A 78 22.61 -5.87 -8.49
N ASP A 79 23.58 -6.44 -7.76
CA ASP A 79 24.68 -7.20 -8.34
C ASP A 79 24.34 -8.69 -8.55
N HIS A 80 23.12 -9.12 -8.21
CA HIS A 80 22.65 -10.50 -8.40
C HIS A 80 21.98 -10.68 -9.76
N GLU A 81 22.16 -11.86 -10.39
CA GLU A 81 21.55 -12.22 -11.68
C GLU A 81 20.00 -12.20 -11.70
N ARG A 82 19.38 -12.16 -10.52
CA ARG A 82 17.91 -12.12 -10.38
C ARG A 82 17.37 -10.71 -10.56
N CYS A 83 18.21 -9.70 -10.37
CA CYS A 83 17.81 -8.31 -10.56
C CYS A 83 17.71 -8.02 -12.06
N PRO A 84 16.53 -7.64 -12.58
CA PRO A 84 16.36 -7.35 -14.00
C PRO A 84 17.00 -6.01 -14.40
N VAL A 85 17.30 -5.16 -13.43
CA VAL A 85 17.98 -3.88 -13.64
C VAL A 85 19.47 -4.06 -13.52
N LYS A 86 20.20 -3.63 -14.55
CA LYS A 86 21.67 -3.65 -14.54
C LYS A 86 22.18 -2.59 -13.55
N PRO A 87 23.12 -2.95 -12.66
CA PRO A 87 23.72 -1.98 -11.77
C PRO A 87 24.46 -0.92 -12.59
N HIS A 88 24.32 0.33 -12.17
CA HIS A 88 25.05 1.47 -12.72
C HIS A 88 25.39 2.45 -11.60
N ASP A 89 26.32 3.36 -11.89
CA ASP A 89 26.71 4.41 -10.95
C ASP A 89 25.46 5.22 -10.54
N GLY A 90 25.22 5.31 -9.23
CA GLY A 90 24.11 6.06 -8.66
C GLY A 90 22.79 5.30 -8.49
N LEU A 91 22.64 4.04 -8.95
CA LEU A 91 21.39 3.27 -8.76
C LEU A 91 20.98 3.18 -7.28
N ARG A 92 21.93 2.80 -6.41
CA ARG A 92 21.70 2.72 -4.95
C ARG A 92 21.29 4.07 -4.34
N GLN A 93 21.98 5.14 -4.74
CA GLN A 93 21.66 6.48 -4.26
C GLN A 93 20.26 6.91 -4.73
N ALA A 94 19.87 6.60 -5.96
CA ALA A 94 18.54 6.89 -6.48
C ALA A 94 17.44 6.18 -5.68
N HIS A 95 17.67 4.93 -5.25
CA HIS A 95 16.75 4.20 -4.36
C HIS A 95 16.62 4.82 -2.97
N ILE A 96 17.73 5.24 -2.38
CA ILE A 96 17.74 5.94 -1.09
C ILE A 96 16.99 7.27 -1.18
N ASP A 97 17.28 8.06 -2.21
CA ASP A 97 16.65 9.37 -2.41
C ASP A 97 15.15 9.22 -2.70
N ALA A 98 14.77 8.24 -3.52
CA ALA A 98 13.37 7.93 -3.78
C ALA A 98 12.64 7.50 -2.50
N ALA A 99 13.25 6.65 -1.67
CA ALA A 99 12.67 6.22 -0.39
C ALA A 99 12.44 7.40 0.56
N ARG A 100 13.44 8.28 0.73
CA ARG A 100 13.32 9.48 1.58
C ARG A 100 12.25 10.44 1.08
N GLN A 101 12.23 10.69 -0.24
CA GLN A 101 11.23 11.57 -0.85
C GLN A 101 9.82 10.99 -0.74
N LEU A 102 9.67 9.67 -0.92
CA LEU A 102 8.41 8.97 -0.76
C LEU A 102 7.89 9.10 0.68
N VAL A 103 8.73 8.85 1.68
CA VAL A 103 8.35 9.02 3.09
C VAL A 103 7.90 10.46 3.37
N ALA A 104 8.66 11.46 2.91
CA ALA A 104 8.27 12.87 3.06
C ALA A 104 6.97 13.24 2.31
N GLN A 105 6.62 12.53 1.23
CA GLN A 105 5.33 12.69 0.56
C GLN A 105 4.20 12.03 1.36
N ILE A 106 4.42 10.79 1.82
CA ILE A 106 3.47 10.01 2.63
C ILE A 106 3.09 10.74 3.92
N GLU A 107 4.04 11.37 4.61
CA GLU A 107 3.74 12.18 5.79
C GLU A 107 2.86 13.40 5.48
N ARG A 108 3.06 14.03 4.32
CA ARG A 108 2.19 15.12 3.84
C ARG A 108 0.80 14.61 3.44
N PHE A 109 0.72 13.40 2.91
CA PHE A 109 -0.54 12.74 2.62
C PHE A 109 -1.32 12.46 3.88
N ASP A 110 -0.68 11.90 4.90
CA ASP A 110 -1.31 11.56 6.17
C ASP A 110 -1.98 12.78 6.84
N LEU A 111 -1.31 13.94 6.80
CA LEU A 111 -1.89 15.21 7.25
C LEU A 111 -3.16 15.60 6.46
N THR A 112 -3.22 15.28 5.17
CA THR A 112 -4.41 15.52 4.35
C THR A 112 -5.53 14.53 4.68
N LEU A 113 -5.18 13.28 5.00
CA LEU A 113 -6.13 12.23 5.37
C LEU A 113 -6.67 12.39 6.80
N THR A 114 -6.00 13.16 7.66
CA THR A 114 -6.45 13.45 9.03
C THR A 114 -7.90 13.96 9.08
N ALA A 115 -8.33 14.72 8.07
CA ALA A 115 -9.71 15.22 7.95
C ALA A 115 -10.77 14.10 7.79
N LEU A 116 -10.37 12.91 7.34
CA LEU A 116 -11.23 11.73 7.18
C LEU A 116 -11.51 11.02 8.49
N ARG A 117 -10.71 11.27 9.54
CA ARG A 117 -10.79 10.59 10.84
C ARG A 117 -10.74 9.07 10.71
N THR A 118 -9.84 8.57 9.85
CA THR A 118 -9.63 7.14 9.58
C THR A 118 -8.39 6.56 10.28
N GLY A 119 -7.83 7.32 11.24
CA GLY A 119 -6.54 7.04 11.85
C GLY A 119 -5.36 7.36 10.93
N GLU A 120 -4.18 6.90 11.34
CA GLU A 120 -2.89 7.18 10.68
C GLU A 120 -2.69 6.30 9.44
N LEU A 121 -1.99 6.84 8.43
CA LEU A 121 -1.50 6.11 7.27
C LEU A 121 -0.42 5.10 7.72
N MET A 122 -0.71 3.81 7.53
CA MET A 122 0.17 2.72 7.93
C MET A 122 0.97 2.14 6.77
N ARG A 123 0.42 2.13 5.55
CA ARG A 123 1.04 1.50 4.39
C ARG A 123 0.63 2.19 3.10
N THR A 124 1.60 2.37 2.21
CA THR A 124 1.39 2.83 0.85
C THR A 124 1.95 1.81 -0.13
N VAL A 125 1.16 1.45 -1.13
CA VAL A 125 1.59 0.60 -2.25
C VAL A 125 1.42 1.38 -3.53
N VAL A 126 2.47 1.47 -4.34
CA VAL A 126 2.43 2.05 -5.67
C VAL A 126 2.87 1.00 -6.66
N GLU A 127 1.97 0.61 -7.56
CA GLU A 127 2.27 -0.35 -8.63
C GLU A 127 2.32 0.39 -9.96
N GLY A 128 3.38 0.14 -10.71
CA GLY A 128 3.54 0.49 -12.11
C GLY A 128 3.55 -0.75 -13.02
N PRO A 129 3.69 -0.58 -14.34
CA PRO A 129 3.77 -1.68 -15.29
C PRO A 129 4.84 -2.74 -14.99
N GLU A 130 5.98 -2.32 -14.48
CA GLU A 130 7.18 -3.14 -14.31
C GLU A 130 7.76 -3.02 -12.91
N SER A 131 7.00 -2.46 -11.96
CA SER A 131 7.49 -2.26 -10.60
C SER A 131 6.38 -2.17 -9.56
N LEU A 132 6.75 -2.54 -8.34
CA LEU A 132 5.99 -2.32 -7.12
C LEU A 132 6.89 -1.56 -6.14
N VAL A 133 6.39 -0.47 -5.59
CA VAL A 133 6.99 0.25 -4.47
C VAL A 133 6.07 0.12 -3.27
N PHE A 134 6.61 -0.39 -2.17
CA PHE A 134 5.94 -0.51 -0.90
C PHE A 134 6.56 0.47 0.09
N CYS A 135 5.75 1.13 0.90
CA CYS A 135 6.22 1.90 2.05
C CYS A 135 5.32 1.59 3.25
N GLY A 136 5.87 0.92 4.25
CA GLY A 136 5.16 0.54 5.46
C GLY A 136 5.69 1.28 6.69
N ARG A 137 4.79 1.77 7.54
CA ARG A 137 5.09 2.44 8.81
C ARG A 137 5.29 1.41 9.91
N VAL A 138 6.52 1.30 10.37
CA VAL A 138 6.90 0.41 11.47
C VAL A 138 6.56 1.04 12.82
N ARG A 139 6.83 2.33 12.99
CA ARG A 139 6.40 3.14 14.14
C ARG A 139 6.32 4.61 13.72
N PRO A 140 5.78 5.52 14.54
CA PRO A 140 5.76 6.94 14.18
C PRO A 140 7.14 7.47 13.79
N GLY A 141 7.26 7.99 12.56
CA GLY A 141 8.50 8.49 11.98
C GLY A 141 9.48 7.43 11.47
N GLU A 142 9.10 6.14 11.44
CA GLU A 142 9.97 5.06 10.96
C GLU A 142 9.26 4.15 9.96
N TYR A 143 9.91 3.98 8.81
CA TYR A 143 9.31 3.38 7.62
C TYR A 143 10.27 2.38 6.98
N LEU A 144 9.69 1.31 6.45
CA LEU A 144 10.36 0.37 5.57
C LEU A 144 9.86 0.61 4.14
N VAL A 145 10.76 1.04 3.26
CA VAL A 145 10.49 1.20 1.83
C VAL A 145 11.11 0.03 1.09
N ALA A 146 10.37 -0.61 0.18
CA ALA A 146 10.88 -1.69 -0.64
C ALA A 146 10.49 -1.49 -2.10
N VAL A 147 11.38 -1.88 -3.02
CA VAL A 147 11.11 -1.85 -4.46
C VAL A 147 11.27 -3.26 -5.02
N ARG A 148 10.27 -3.70 -5.79
CA ARG A 148 10.35 -4.90 -6.62
C ARG A 148 10.17 -4.54 -8.08
N TYR A 149 11.10 -4.97 -8.93
CA TYR A 149 10.90 -5.00 -10.37
C TYR A 149 10.07 -6.22 -10.77
N LEU A 150 9.05 -5.98 -11.59
CA LEU A 150 8.10 -6.99 -12.04
C LEU A 150 8.44 -7.40 -13.48
N PRO A 151 8.27 -8.68 -13.85
CA PRO A 151 8.48 -9.12 -15.22
C PRO A 151 7.48 -8.46 -16.17
N ALA A 152 7.97 -7.94 -17.29
CA ALA A 152 7.09 -7.39 -18.33
C ALA A 152 6.18 -8.47 -18.91
N GLY A 153 4.90 -8.14 -19.12
CA GLY A 153 3.96 -8.98 -19.88
C GLY A 153 3.38 -10.18 -19.13
N LEU A 154 3.63 -10.34 -17.83
CA LEU A 154 2.81 -11.24 -17.00
C LEU A 154 1.40 -10.68 -16.83
N PRO A 155 0.37 -11.53 -16.63
CA PRO A 155 -0.96 -11.08 -16.27
C PRO A 155 -0.87 -10.13 -15.07
N ASP A 156 -1.53 -8.97 -15.18
CA ASP A 156 -1.49 -7.93 -14.15
C ASP A 156 -1.88 -8.53 -12.77
N GLY A 157 -1.05 -8.29 -11.75
CA GLY A 157 -1.48 -8.36 -10.34
C GLY A 157 -0.93 -9.48 -9.47
N ASP A 158 -0.61 -10.68 -9.98
CA ASP A 158 -0.30 -11.82 -9.08
C ASP A 158 1.04 -11.65 -8.33
N ALA A 159 2.12 -11.35 -9.05
CA ALA A 159 3.44 -11.14 -8.44
C ALA A 159 3.46 -9.88 -7.54
N ALA A 160 2.80 -8.80 -7.99
CA ALA A 160 2.63 -7.58 -7.20
C ALA A 160 1.88 -7.85 -5.89
N THR A 161 0.78 -8.62 -5.95
CA THR A 161 -0.04 -8.99 -4.79
C THR A 161 0.71 -9.92 -3.82
N ALA A 162 1.46 -10.89 -4.35
CA ALA A 162 2.28 -11.78 -3.52
C ALA A 162 3.35 -10.99 -2.76
N THR A 163 4.07 -10.11 -3.45
CA THR A 163 5.11 -9.26 -2.85
C THR A 163 4.53 -8.32 -1.80
N ASP A 164 3.42 -7.65 -2.13
CA ASP A 164 2.73 -6.76 -1.20
C ASP A 164 2.32 -7.51 0.08
N ARG A 165 1.78 -8.73 -0.07
CA ARG A 165 1.44 -9.58 1.08
C ARG A 165 2.66 -9.92 1.92
N GLU A 166 3.77 -10.31 1.32
CA GLU A 166 4.99 -10.68 2.04
C GLU A 166 5.61 -9.49 2.78
N LEU A 167 5.62 -8.31 2.15
CA LEU A 167 6.09 -7.08 2.78
C LEU A 167 5.17 -6.62 3.91
N SER A 168 3.84 -6.76 3.74
CA SER A 168 2.88 -6.53 4.84
C SER A 168 3.14 -7.45 6.02
N LEU A 169 3.37 -8.75 5.78
CA LEU A 169 3.67 -9.72 6.84
C LEU A 169 4.99 -9.39 7.53
N LEU A 170 6.05 -9.10 6.76
CA LEU A 170 7.33 -8.65 7.32
C LEU A 170 7.16 -7.40 8.18
N MET A 171 6.38 -6.42 7.73
CA MET A 171 6.12 -5.21 8.52
C MET A 171 5.38 -5.54 9.82
N THR A 172 4.36 -6.40 9.78
CA THR A 172 3.64 -6.86 10.99
C THR A 172 4.60 -7.57 11.95
N ASP A 173 5.43 -8.49 11.44
CA ASP A 173 6.43 -9.19 12.23
C ASP A 173 7.35 -8.17 12.91
N ILE A 174 7.95 -7.23 12.15
CA ILE A 174 8.86 -6.18 12.67
C ILE A 174 8.17 -5.40 13.78
N ARG A 175 6.94 -4.96 13.55
CA ARG A 175 6.16 -4.19 14.52
C ARG A 175 5.93 -4.95 15.82
N MET A 176 5.49 -6.19 15.72
CA MET A 176 5.09 -6.99 16.87
C MET A 176 6.29 -7.47 17.69
N GLU A 177 7.26 -8.11 17.03
CA GLU A 177 8.32 -8.82 17.74
C GLU A 177 9.50 -7.91 18.09
N VAL A 178 9.80 -6.90 17.26
CA VAL A 178 10.93 -5.98 17.53
C VAL A 178 10.47 -4.78 18.37
N PHE A 179 9.31 -4.21 18.04
CA PHE A 179 8.85 -2.95 18.64
C PHE A 179 7.67 -3.09 19.61
N GLY A 180 7.17 -4.32 19.85
CA GLY A 180 6.07 -4.58 20.78
C GLY A 180 4.77 -3.85 20.41
N GLN A 181 4.58 -3.49 19.14
CA GLN A 181 3.39 -2.80 18.66
C GLN A 181 2.28 -3.79 18.31
N PRO A 182 1.00 -3.37 18.43
CA PRO A 182 -0.11 -4.21 17.97
C PRO A 182 -0.10 -4.38 16.44
N ASP A 183 -0.68 -5.50 16.00
CA ASP A 183 -0.97 -5.76 14.60
C ASP A 183 -2.06 -4.79 14.09
N GLU A 184 -1.75 -4.05 13.04
CA GLU A 184 -2.67 -3.14 12.35
C GLU A 184 -3.34 -3.80 11.13
N HIS A 185 -3.03 -5.08 10.87
CA HIS A 185 -3.52 -5.86 9.72
C HIS A 185 -3.28 -5.14 8.37
N PRO A 186 -2.02 -4.75 8.04
CA PRO A 186 -1.70 -4.05 6.79
C PRO A 186 -2.05 -4.90 5.56
N GLY A 187 -2.85 -4.33 4.67
CA GLY A 187 -3.43 -5.04 3.53
C GLY A 187 -4.64 -5.91 3.86
N GLY A 188 -5.08 -5.91 5.11
CA GLY A 188 -6.22 -6.65 5.60
C GLY A 188 -6.01 -8.16 5.63
N ASP A 189 -6.98 -8.83 6.25
CA ASP A 189 -7.04 -10.28 6.32
C ASP A 189 -8.14 -10.78 5.38
N PRO A 190 -7.84 -11.66 4.41
CA PRO A 190 -8.89 -12.31 3.63
C PRO A 190 -9.66 -13.29 4.54
N GLY A 191 -10.52 -12.77 5.41
CA GLY A 191 -11.51 -13.56 6.14
C GLY A 191 -12.53 -14.18 5.18
N GLY A 192 -13.35 -15.10 5.68
CA GLY A 192 -14.31 -15.91 4.92
C GLY A 192 -15.35 -15.14 4.08
N GLU A 193 -16.21 -15.88 3.40
CA GLU A 193 -17.23 -15.31 2.50
C GLU A 193 -18.08 -14.22 3.18
N LEU A 194 -18.42 -13.18 2.41
CA LEU A 194 -19.32 -12.15 2.90
C LEU A 194 -20.76 -12.64 2.82
N PRO A 195 -21.59 -12.31 3.81
CA PRO A 195 -23.03 -12.53 3.69
C PRO A 195 -23.58 -11.75 2.49
N PRO A 196 -24.65 -12.23 1.84
CA PRO A 196 -25.33 -11.46 0.81
C PRO A 196 -25.84 -10.13 1.39
N VAL A 197 -25.84 -9.09 0.58
CA VAL A 197 -26.42 -7.79 0.94
C VAL A 197 -27.94 -7.93 0.89
N ASP A 198 -28.62 -7.50 1.97
CA ASP A 198 -30.08 -7.42 1.98
C ASP A 198 -30.55 -6.45 0.88
N PRO A 199 -31.40 -6.91 -0.07
CA PRO A 199 -31.91 -6.07 -1.15
C PRO A 199 -32.72 -4.86 -0.67
N GLY A 200 -33.16 -4.82 0.60
CA GLY A 200 -33.88 -3.70 1.18
C GLY A 200 -33.08 -2.41 1.35
N TRP A 201 -31.75 -2.46 1.26
CA TRP A 201 -30.90 -1.27 1.36
C TRP A 201 -30.49 -0.75 -0.01
N GLU A 202 -30.90 0.49 -0.30
CA GLU A 202 -30.66 1.11 -1.59
C GLU A 202 -29.17 1.48 -1.76
N LEU A 203 -28.67 1.29 -2.98
CA LEU A 203 -27.39 1.82 -3.41
C LEU A 203 -27.57 3.32 -3.68
N ARG A 204 -26.79 4.17 -3.01
CA ARG A 204 -26.74 5.58 -3.40
C ARG A 204 -25.78 5.73 -4.59
N ILE A 205 -26.23 6.43 -5.63
CA ILE A 205 -25.43 6.80 -6.80
C ILE A 205 -25.67 8.27 -7.13
N SER A 206 -24.64 8.96 -7.63
CA SER A 206 -24.76 10.35 -8.06
C SER A 206 -25.77 10.51 -9.20
N GLU A 207 -26.47 11.63 -9.22
CA GLU A 207 -27.38 11.99 -10.31
C GLU A 207 -26.60 12.09 -11.64
N GLY A 208 -27.22 11.69 -12.74
CA GLY A 208 -26.60 11.71 -14.07
C GLY A 208 -25.57 10.59 -14.31
N ALA A 209 -25.42 9.65 -13.38
CA ALA A 209 -24.54 8.50 -13.58
C ALA A 209 -24.94 7.72 -14.86
N PRO A 210 -23.96 7.33 -15.69
CA PRO A 210 -24.25 6.55 -16.88
C PRO A 210 -24.81 5.17 -16.51
N GLY A 211 -25.59 4.54 -17.39
CA GLY A 211 -26.21 3.24 -17.12
C GLY A 211 -25.21 2.15 -16.71
N TRP A 212 -24.01 2.16 -17.30
CA TRP A 212 -22.92 1.25 -16.91
C TRP A 212 -22.36 1.55 -15.51
N GLY A 213 -22.43 2.81 -15.04
CA GLY A 213 -21.98 3.21 -13.72
C GLY A 213 -22.83 2.60 -12.60
N ARG A 214 -24.14 2.50 -12.81
CA ARG A 214 -25.05 1.79 -11.89
C ARG A 214 -24.73 0.30 -11.81
N ALA A 215 -24.68 -0.38 -12.95
CA ALA A 215 -24.36 -1.81 -12.99
C ALA A 215 -22.97 -2.11 -12.38
N LEU A 216 -22.01 -1.22 -12.61
CA LEU A 216 -20.69 -1.31 -12.00
C LEU A 216 -20.75 -1.19 -10.48
N ALA A 217 -21.41 -0.16 -9.96
CA ALA A 217 -21.56 0.10 -8.54
C ALA A 217 -22.32 -1.02 -7.82
N GLU A 218 -23.40 -1.55 -8.40
CA GLU A 218 -24.18 -2.65 -7.83
C GLU A 218 -23.38 -3.95 -7.67
N SER A 219 -22.50 -4.24 -8.61
CA SER A 219 -21.65 -5.43 -8.55
C SER A 219 -20.38 -5.27 -7.70
N ALA A 220 -19.86 -4.04 -7.61
CA ALA A 220 -18.61 -3.76 -6.91
C ALA A 220 -18.80 -3.43 -5.42
N LEU A 221 -19.82 -2.65 -5.07
CA LEU A 221 -19.98 -2.11 -3.72
C LEU A 221 -20.67 -3.08 -2.78
N HIS A 222 -20.12 -3.18 -1.56
CA HIS A 222 -20.68 -4.01 -0.52
C HIS A 222 -20.40 -3.41 0.88
N PRO A 223 -21.38 -3.40 1.80
CA PRO A 223 -21.34 -2.66 3.07
C PRO A 223 -20.34 -3.17 4.12
N LEU A 224 -19.56 -4.21 3.81
CA LEU A 224 -18.54 -4.81 4.68
C LEU A 224 -17.13 -4.76 4.08
N ASP A 225 -16.95 -4.27 2.85
CA ASP A 225 -15.64 -4.21 2.19
C ASP A 225 -15.48 -2.95 1.33
N LEU A 226 -15.90 -2.91 0.07
CA LEU A 226 -15.80 -1.73 -0.78
C LEU A 226 -17.02 -0.84 -0.57
N HIS A 227 -16.85 0.25 0.17
CA HIS A 227 -17.95 1.10 0.65
C HIS A 227 -18.25 2.27 -0.28
N TYR A 228 -17.26 2.74 -1.03
CA TYR A 228 -17.35 3.88 -1.94
C TYR A 228 -16.57 3.60 -3.22
N LEU A 229 -17.13 4.05 -4.34
CA LEU A 229 -16.57 3.95 -5.68
C LEU A 229 -16.82 5.27 -6.42
N ALA A 230 -15.80 5.81 -7.06
CA ALA A 230 -15.93 6.94 -7.96
C ALA A 230 -15.15 6.69 -9.25
N CYS A 231 -15.67 7.19 -10.36
CA CYS A 231 -15.01 7.11 -11.66
C CYS A 231 -14.73 8.52 -12.19
N TYR A 232 -13.53 8.69 -12.75
CA TYR A 232 -13.08 9.93 -13.36
C TYR A 232 -12.63 9.67 -14.80
N ARG A 233 -12.87 10.65 -15.69
CA ARG A 233 -12.42 10.67 -17.09
C ARG A 233 -11.88 12.06 -17.42
N ASP A 234 -10.75 12.14 -18.10
CA ASP A 234 -10.06 13.41 -18.35
C ASP A 234 -9.90 14.26 -17.08
N TRP A 235 -9.68 13.60 -15.94
CA TRP A 235 -9.60 14.22 -14.62
C TRP A 235 -10.88 14.88 -14.11
N ARG A 236 -12.02 14.61 -14.74
CA ARG A 236 -13.35 15.07 -14.33
C ARG A 236 -14.14 13.92 -13.73
N HIS A 237 -14.87 14.22 -12.67
CA HIS A 237 -15.79 13.27 -12.05
C HIS A 237 -16.88 12.88 -13.08
N VAL A 238 -17.15 11.58 -13.18
CA VAL A 238 -18.21 11.02 -14.05
C VAL A 238 -19.38 10.57 -13.19
N PHE A 239 -19.11 9.78 -12.16
CA PHE A 239 -20.09 9.38 -11.16
C PHE A 239 -19.38 8.90 -9.89
N ASP A 240 -20.13 8.86 -8.79
CA ASP A 240 -19.75 8.18 -7.56
C ASP A 240 -20.94 7.44 -6.95
N ALA A 241 -20.66 6.41 -6.18
CA ALA A 241 -21.66 5.55 -5.54
C ALA A 241 -21.13 5.03 -4.20
N ASP A 242 -22.04 4.75 -3.27
CA ASP A 242 -21.67 4.29 -1.93
C ASP A 242 -22.76 3.49 -1.22
N ARG A 243 -22.35 2.82 -0.14
CA ARG A 243 -23.22 2.08 0.79
C ARG A 243 -23.17 2.66 2.20
N PHE A 244 -22.88 3.95 2.36
CA PHE A 244 -22.67 4.55 3.68
C PHE A 244 -23.91 4.60 4.57
N ASP A 245 -25.10 4.62 3.97
CA ASP A 245 -26.38 4.60 4.69
C ASP A 245 -26.76 3.19 5.20
N HIS A 246 -26.03 2.15 4.79
CA HIS A 246 -26.27 0.79 5.27
C HIS A 246 -25.91 0.69 6.77
N PRO A 247 -26.73 0.04 7.63
CA PRO A 247 -26.47 -0.05 9.07
C PRO A 247 -25.11 -0.66 9.40
N LEU A 248 -24.72 -1.73 8.68
CA LEU A 248 -23.40 -2.35 8.83
C LEU A 248 -22.23 -1.39 8.54
N ALA A 249 -22.41 -0.41 7.65
CA ALA A 249 -21.41 0.61 7.33
C ALA A 249 -21.50 1.85 8.23
N ALA A 250 -22.62 2.04 8.94
CA ALA A 250 -22.90 3.19 9.81
C ALA A 250 -22.65 2.91 11.31
N ALA A 251 -22.59 1.65 11.73
CA ALA A 251 -22.65 1.23 13.14
C ALA A 251 -21.44 1.58 14.03
N ARG A 252 -20.49 2.42 13.59
CA ARG A 252 -19.28 2.75 14.37
C ARG A 252 -19.37 4.14 15.01
N PRO A 253 -19.34 4.22 16.35
CA PRO A 253 -19.26 5.50 17.06
C PRO A 253 -18.05 6.33 16.60
N GLY A 254 -18.20 7.66 16.60
CA GLY A 254 -17.11 8.61 16.28
C GLY A 254 -16.87 8.86 14.78
N ARG A 255 -17.50 8.10 13.89
CA ARG A 255 -17.39 8.32 12.43
C ARG A 255 -18.19 9.52 11.94
N LEU A 256 -17.72 10.08 10.83
CA LEU A 256 -18.44 11.10 10.07
C LEU A 256 -19.80 10.58 9.58
N SER A 257 -20.78 11.48 9.45
CA SER A 257 -22.07 11.15 8.84
C SER A 257 -21.87 10.65 7.39
N PRO A 258 -22.80 9.85 6.83
CA PRO A 258 -22.73 9.43 5.42
C PRO A 258 -22.49 10.59 4.44
N ALA A 259 -23.20 11.71 4.63
CA ALA A 259 -23.03 12.90 3.80
C ALA A 259 -21.62 13.51 3.92
N ALA A 260 -21.10 13.65 5.15
CA ALA A 260 -19.76 14.16 5.37
C ALA A 260 -18.68 13.22 4.81
N ARG A 261 -18.87 11.88 4.89
CA ARG A 261 -17.97 10.90 4.25
C ARG A 261 -17.92 11.11 2.73
N ARG A 262 -19.07 11.27 2.08
CA ARG A 262 -19.14 11.52 0.62
C ARG A 262 -18.36 12.76 0.22
N GLU A 263 -18.61 13.88 0.90
CA GLU A 263 -17.91 15.14 0.63
C GLU A 263 -16.39 14.98 0.75
N ARG A 264 -15.93 14.36 1.84
CA ARG A 264 -14.50 14.21 2.11
C ARG A 264 -13.82 13.20 1.19
N TYR A 265 -14.47 12.10 0.83
CA TYR A 265 -13.90 11.15 -0.13
C TYR A 265 -13.91 11.70 -1.56
N ALA A 266 -14.92 12.48 -1.94
CA ALA A 266 -14.92 13.21 -3.21
C ALA A 266 -13.78 14.25 -3.26
N GLU A 267 -13.52 14.95 -2.16
CA GLU A 267 -12.38 15.86 -2.02
C GLU A 267 -11.04 15.11 -2.13
N ALA A 268 -10.88 14.00 -1.40
CA ALA A 268 -9.68 13.16 -1.44
C ALA A 268 -9.41 12.61 -2.85
N ALA A 269 -10.44 12.10 -3.53
CA ALA A 269 -10.33 11.62 -4.90
C ALA A 269 -9.95 12.74 -5.88
N SER A 270 -10.49 13.95 -5.69
CA SER A 270 -10.12 15.12 -6.51
C SER A 270 -8.67 15.55 -6.32
N ARG A 271 -8.16 15.48 -5.07
CA ARG A 271 -6.75 15.78 -4.76
C ARG A 271 -5.80 14.72 -5.31
N THR A 272 -6.23 13.46 -5.35
CA THR A 272 -5.45 12.29 -5.79
C THR A 272 -4.74 12.51 -7.13
N ARG A 273 -5.30 13.28 -8.07
CA ARG A 273 -4.62 13.63 -9.34
C ARG A 273 -3.23 14.27 -9.15
N ARG A 274 -3.18 15.36 -8.37
CA ARG A 274 -1.93 16.13 -8.17
C ARG A 274 -0.88 15.23 -7.55
N GLU A 275 -1.37 14.46 -6.62
CA GLU A 275 -0.65 13.58 -5.73
C GLU A 275 -0.08 12.36 -6.43
N MET A 276 -0.85 11.72 -7.31
CA MET A 276 -0.37 10.70 -8.24
C MET A 276 0.76 11.21 -9.13
N SER A 277 0.67 12.45 -9.60
CA SER A 277 1.70 13.04 -10.46
C SER A 277 3.00 13.28 -9.70
N LEU A 278 2.91 13.72 -8.43
CA LEU A 278 4.07 13.90 -7.54
C LEU A 278 4.71 12.55 -7.17
N LEU A 279 3.90 11.54 -6.84
CA LEU A 279 4.38 10.19 -6.57
C LEU A 279 5.07 9.58 -7.80
N ALA A 280 4.44 9.68 -8.98
CA ALA A 280 5.03 9.21 -10.22
C ALA A 280 6.39 9.88 -10.51
N GLN A 281 6.50 11.20 -10.29
CA GLN A 281 7.75 11.92 -10.48
C GLN A 281 8.83 11.50 -9.48
N THR A 282 8.47 11.35 -8.20
CA THR A 282 9.41 10.93 -7.15
C THR A 282 9.89 9.51 -7.33
N LEU A 283 9.03 8.62 -7.81
CA LEU A 283 9.35 7.21 -7.98
C LEU A 283 9.94 6.89 -9.35
N TRP A 284 9.86 7.81 -10.32
CA TRP A 284 10.41 7.63 -11.66
C TRP A 284 11.85 7.07 -11.69
N PRO A 285 12.81 7.54 -10.86
CA PRO A 285 14.18 7.02 -10.85
C PRO A 285 14.29 5.53 -10.51
N VAL A 286 13.29 4.95 -9.84
CA VAL A 286 13.30 3.55 -9.39
C VAL A 286 12.25 2.69 -10.07
N THR A 287 11.19 3.26 -10.63
CA THR A 287 10.11 2.53 -11.32
C THR A 287 10.27 2.53 -12.83
N SER A 288 10.96 3.52 -13.40
CA SER A 288 11.13 3.76 -14.85
C SER A 288 9.82 3.75 -15.65
N SER A 289 8.68 3.88 -14.99
CA SER A 289 7.36 3.66 -15.55
C SER A 289 6.29 4.44 -14.78
N GLY A 290 5.14 4.64 -15.43
CA GLY A 290 4.01 5.36 -14.84
C GLY A 290 3.33 4.59 -13.71
N VAL A 291 2.50 5.28 -12.92
CA VAL A 291 1.71 4.67 -11.85
C VAL A 291 0.42 4.08 -12.42
N ARG A 292 0.15 2.81 -12.13
CA ARG A 292 -1.10 2.10 -12.45
C ARG A 292 -2.04 2.03 -11.26
N ARG A 293 -1.52 1.79 -10.06
CA ARG A 293 -2.32 1.63 -8.84
C ARG A 293 -1.63 2.30 -7.66
N ILE A 294 -2.44 2.90 -6.80
CA ILE A 294 -2.05 3.35 -5.47
C ILE A 294 -3.01 2.77 -4.45
N VAL A 295 -2.45 2.26 -3.35
CA VAL A 295 -3.17 1.87 -2.14
C VAL A 295 -2.65 2.71 -0.99
N LEU A 296 -3.55 3.37 -0.27
CA LEU A 296 -3.26 4.14 0.94
C LEU A 296 -4.03 3.51 2.10
N ASP A 297 -3.32 2.74 2.90
CA ASP A 297 -3.84 1.93 3.99
C ASP A 297 -3.76 2.73 5.30
N VAL A 298 -4.90 2.95 5.94
CA VAL A 298 -5.06 3.77 7.16
C VAL A 298 -5.67 2.91 8.26
N GLN A 299 -5.46 3.22 9.54
CA GLN A 299 -5.87 2.31 10.64
C GLN A 299 -7.33 1.81 10.60
N GLU A 300 -8.25 2.57 10.00
CA GLU A 300 -9.64 2.17 9.86
C GLU A 300 -10.04 1.60 8.47
N GLY A 301 -9.14 1.47 7.51
CA GLY A 301 -9.47 1.01 6.16
C GLY A 301 -8.45 1.43 5.11
N ALA A 302 -8.88 1.68 3.87
CA ALA A 302 -7.95 2.09 2.82
C ALA A 302 -8.62 2.87 1.70
N LEU A 303 -7.84 3.72 1.04
CA LEU A 303 -8.18 4.42 -0.17
C LEU A 303 -7.39 3.82 -1.33
N TYR A 304 -8.01 3.75 -2.50
CA TYR A 304 -7.42 3.15 -3.68
C TYR A 304 -7.58 4.08 -4.87
N ALA A 305 -6.58 4.14 -5.73
CA ALA A 305 -6.68 4.77 -7.03
C ALA A 305 -6.10 3.84 -8.10
N GLN A 306 -6.91 3.46 -9.08
CA GLN A 306 -6.50 2.61 -10.20
C GLN A 306 -6.64 3.38 -11.50
N MET A 307 -5.50 3.68 -12.12
CA MET A 307 -5.43 4.29 -13.43
C MET A 307 -5.92 3.31 -14.50
N LEU A 308 -6.68 3.84 -15.44
CA LEU A 308 -7.14 3.13 -16.61
C LEU A 308 -6.29 3.52 -17.83
N PRO A 309 -6.27 2.71 -18.91
CA PRO A 309 -5.45 3.00 -20.09
C PRO A 309 -5.76 4.35 -20.76
N ALA A 310 -7.02 4.80 -20.69
CA ALA A 310 -7.42 6.11 -21.21
C ALA A 310 -6.82 7.23 -20.35
N ARG A 311 -6.25 8.25 -21.01
CA ARG A 311 -5.58 9.37 -20.33
C ARG A 311 -6.52 10.03 -19.32
N GLY A 312 -6.00 10.30 -18.12
CA GLY A 312 -6.74 10.98 -17.05
C GLY A 312 -7.98 10.22 -16.58
N THR A 313 -8.10 8.93 -16.90
CA THR A 313 -9.20 8.08 -16.48
C THR A 313 -8.73 7.18 -15.35
N PHE A 314 -9.48 7.16 -14.26
CA PHE A 314 -9.17 6.33 -13.10
C PHE A 314 -10.42 6.01 -12.30
N VAL A 315 -10.34 4.93 -11.53
CA VAL A 315 -11.34 4.55 -10.55
C VAL A 315 -10.76 4.76 -9.16
N PHE A 316 -11.55 5.34 -8.28
CA PHE A 316 -11.20 5.58 -6.89
C PHE A 316 -12.12 4.75 -5.98
N GLY A 317 -11.54 4.05 -5.03
CA GLY A 317 -12.27 3.19 -4.10
C GLY A 317 -11.97 3.55 -2.66
N VAL A 318 -12.90 3.25 -1.75
CA VAL A 318 -12.64 3.33 -0.30
C VAL A 318 -13.22 2.11 0.40
N THR A 319 -12.43 1.54 1.30
CA THR A 319 -12.92 0.70 2.38
C THR A 319 -12.76 1.41 3.71
N THR A 320 -13.73 1.20 4.59
CA THR A 320 -13.69 1.65 5.99
C THR A 320 -13.62 0.48 6.96
N GLU A 321 -13.17 -0.67 6.46
CA GLU A 321 -12.91 -1.87 7.23
C GLU A 321 -11.50 -2.38 6.94
N GLN A 322 -10.61 -2.25 7.94
CA GLN A 322 -9.21 -2.59 7.80
C GLN A 322 -8.99 -4.06 7.40
N ARG A 323 -9.76 -4.97 8.00
CA ARG A 323 -9.64 -6.40 7.65
C ARG A 323 -10.12 -6.68 6.24
N ALA A 324 -10.92 -5.81 5.65
CA ALA A 324 -11.47 -6.01 4.31
C ALA A 324 -10.62 -5.42 3.19
N VAL A 325 -9.47 -4.81 3.49
CA VAL A 325 -8.63 -4.09 2.51
C VAL A 325 -8.36 -4.92 1.25
N ARG A 326 -7.76 -6.11 1.36
CA ARG A 326 -7.50 -6.99 0.20
C ARG A 326 -8.73 -7.32 -0.64
N ARG A 327 -9.89 -7.47 0.02
CA ARG A 327 -11.14 -7.85 -0.64
C ARG A 327 -11.73 -6.66 -1.39
N ALA A 328 -11.72 -5.50 -0.76
CA ALA A 328 -12.17 -4.25 -1.36
C ALA A 328 -11.30 -3.86 -2.57
N GLU A 329 -9.99 -4.04 -2.43
CA GLU A 329 -9.04 -3.89 -3.53
C GLU A 329 -9.37 -4.78 -4.73
N ARG A 330 -9.52 -6.10 -4.50
CA ARG A 330 -9.85 -7.03 -5.58
C ARG A 330 -11.14 -6.62 -6.31
N ARG A 331 -12.19 -6.27 -5.55
CA ARG A 331 -13.45 -5.76 -6.13
C ARG A 331 -13.26 -4.50 -6.94
N LEU A 332 -12.40 -3.59 -6.49
CA LEU A 332 -12.08 -2.37 -7.23
C LEU A 332 -11.37 -2.69 -8.54
N THR A 333 -10.41 -3.61 -8.54
CA THR A 333 -9.71 -4.06 -9.75
C THR A 333 -10.65 -4.73 -10.74
N GLU A 334 -11.54 -5.61 -10.27
CA GLU A 334 -12.59 -6.21 -11.08
C GLU A 334 -13.58 -5.15 -11.62
N ALA A 335 -13.86 -4.10 -10.85
CA ALA A 335 -14.68 -2.98 -11.31
C ALA A 335 -13.95 -2.13 -12.37
N ALA A 336 -12.68 -1.79 -12.13
CA ALA A 336 -11.85 -1.02 -13.05
C ALA A 336 -11.76 -1.69 -14.42
N ALA A 337 -11.62 -3.02 -14.47
CA ALA A 337 -11.60 -3.80 -15.71
C ALA A 337 -12.91 -3.74 -16.52
N ARG A 338 -14.02 -3.34 -15.90
CA ARG A 338 -15.36 -3.25 -16.52
C ARG A 338 -15.76 -1.83 -16.89
N VAL A 339 -14.90 -0.84 -16.61
CA VAL A 339 -15.13 0.54 -17.08
C VAL A 339 -14.97 0.57 -18.61
N PRO A 340 -15.97 1.01 -19.38
CA PRO A 340 -15.87 1.06 -20.83
C PRO A 340 -14.70 1.94 -21.28
N ALA A 341 -13.96 1.48 -22.30
CA ALA A 341 -13.09 2.36 -23.07
C ALA A 341 -13.97 3.45 -23.72
N SER A 342 -13.55 4.71 -23.59
CA SER A 342 -14.26 5.85 -24.19
C SER A 342 -14.16 5.85 -25.70
#